data_AF-A0A9P5R210-F1
#
_entry.id   AF-A0A9P5R210-F1
#
_cell.length_a   1.000
_cell.length_b   1.000
_cell.length_c   1.000
_cell.angle_alpha   90.00
_cell.angle_beta   90.00
_cell.angle_gamma   90.00
#
_symmetry.space_group_name_H-M   'P 1'
#
loop_
_entity.id
_entity.type
_entity.pdbx_description
1 polymer ?
#
loop_
_entity_poly.entity_id
_entity_poly.type
_entity_poly.pdbx_seq_one_letter_code
_entity_poly.pdbx_strand_id
1 'polypeptide(L)'
;MIREVRNFLIPFGNNTLGDLIDATPRETISRVFLEDKLFETWNHGRTVLIDDACHKLLPSAGVGAVTAMQDDVVLANCLYEMKGLSPADIDKALCEFKTERFPKVKAQFEASKMNAKVIYGQSLFERILRTIVFNWLPTSVHVKGGYKGVEFRPQASFLPQVPVRGTSPVFPQKPSPRYRAEQQKAAEQNQTNYL
;
A
#
# COMPACT_ATOMS: atom_id res chain seq x y z
N MET A 1 -4.88 -22.14 20.75
CA MET A 1 -4.82 -20.73 20.30
C MET A 1 -5.75 -19.80 21.08
N ILE A 2 -7.09 -19.77 20.92
CA ILE A 2 -7.94 -18.81 21.67
C ILE A 2 -7.89 -19.03 23.19
N ARG A 3 -7.82 -20.28 23.67
CA ARG A 3 -7.77 -20.61 25.10
C ARG A 3 -6.54 -20.04 25.82
N GLU A 4 -5.41 -19.94 25.13
CA GLU A 4 -4.13 -19.50 25.72
C GLU A 4 -4.10 -18.02 26.06
N VAL A 5 -4.92 -17.21 25.37
CA VAL A 5 -4.91 -15.75 25.52
C VAL A 5 -6.05 -15.23 26.38
N ARG A 6 -6.96 -16.10 26.84
CA ARG A 6 -8.18 -15.67 27.55
C ARG A 6 -7.89 -14.89 28.82
N ASN A 7 -6.86 -15.27 29.56
CA ASN A 7 -6.51 -14.64 30.84
C ASN A 7 -5.67 -13.37 30.67
N PHE A 8 -5.39 -12.93 29.43
CA PHE A 8 -4.61 -11.72 29.19
C PHE A 8 -5.45 -10.51 29.59
N LEU A 9 -4.88 -9.64 30.42
CA LEU A 9 -5.51 -8.38 30.80
C LEU A 9 -5.59 -7.45 29.59
N ILE A 10 -6.69 -6.71 29.49
CA ILE A 10 -6.85 -5.66 28.48
C ILE A 10 -6.68 -4.27 29.12
N PRO A 11 -6.32 -3.22 28.35
CA PRO A 11 -6.16 -1.87 28.89
C PRO A 11 -7.45 -1.22 29.40
N PHE A 12 -8.60 -1.85 29.18
CA PHE A 12 -9.93 -1.30 29.47
C PHE A 12 -10.55 -1.95 30.71
N GLY A 13 -10.20 -1.42 31.89
CA GLY A 13 -10.72 -1.88 33.18
C GLY A 13 -10.13 -3.20 33.67
N ASN A 14 -10.77 -3.82 34.66
CA ASN A 14 -10.34 -5.10 35.25
C ASN A 14 -10.86 -6.33 34.47
N ASN A 15 -10.95 -6.23 33.15
CA ASN A 15 -11.44 -7.30 32.28
C ASN A 15 -10.28 -8.02 31.60
N THR A 16 -10.61 -9.16 30.99
CA THR A 16 -9.69 -10.01 30.25
C THR A 16 -10.04 -10.05 28.76
N LEU A 17 -9.11 -10.52 27.94
CA LEU A 17 -9.35 -10.77 26.53
C LEU A 17 -10.43 -11.85 26.32
N GLY A 18 -10.56 -12.79 27.27
CA GLY A 18 -11.63 -13.77 27.29
C GLY A 18 -13.02 -13.14 27.36
N ASP A 19 -13.18 -12.09 28.16
CA ASP A 19 -14.45 -11.36 28.31
C ASP A 19 -14.85 -10.68 26.99
N LEU A 20 -13.89 -10.08 26.28
CA LEU A 20 -14.13 -9.51 24.94
C LEU A 20 -14.52 -10.58 23.91
N ILE A 21 -13.85 -11.73 23.95
CA ILE A 21 -14.16 -12.85 23.05
C ILE A 21 -15.58 -13.35 23.31
N ASP A 22 -16.00 -13.46 24.56
CA ASP A 22 -17.32 -13.96 24.94
C ASP A 22 -18.43 -12.95 24.63
N ALA A 23 -18.13 -11.65 24.71
CA ALA A 23 -19.04 -10.58 24.32
C ALA A 23 -19.19 -10.43 22.78
N THR A 24 -18.29 -11.02 21.99
CA THR A 24 -18.36 -10.96 20.52
C THR A 24 -19.35 -12.03 20.00
N PRO A 25 -20.40 -11.66 19.25
CA PRO A 25 -21.36 -12.62 18.71
C PRO A 25 -20.65 -13.68 17.85
N ARG A 26 -20.90 -14.97 18.13
CA ARG A 26 -20.13 -16.09 17.56
C ARG A 26 -20.17 -16.14 16.04
N GLU A 27 -21.29 -15.73 15.45
CA GLU A 27 -21.52 -15.62 14.01
C GLU A 27 -20.66 -14.56 13.32
N THR A 28 -20.10 -13.61 14.07
CA THR A 28 -19.21 -12.56 13.54
C THR A 28 -17.72 -12.92 13.66
N ILE A 29 -17.39 -14.01 14.36
CA ILE A 29 -16.01 -14.44 14.57
C ILE A 29 -15.53 -15.22 13.33
N SER A 30 -14.69 -14.58 12.52
CA SER A 30 -14.03 -15.23 11.39
C SER A 30 -12.66 -15.75 11.77
N ARG A 31 -12.31 -16.94 11.27
CA ARG A 31 -10.95 -17.48 11.31
C ARG A 31 -10.34 -17.34 9.93
N VAL A 32 -9.35 -16.46 9.83
CA VAL A 32 -8.67 -16.16 8.57
C VAL A 32 -7.26 -16.72 8.62
N PHE A 33 -6.88 -17.48 7.59
CA PHE A 33 -5.50 -17.89 7.40
C PHE A 33 -4.69 -16.72 6.85
N LEU A 34 -3.52 -16.49 7.43
CA LEU A 34 -2.60 -15.49 6.94
C LEU A 34 -1.80 -16.09 5.79
N GLU A 35 -2.11 -15.66 4.58
CA GLU A 35 -1.42 -16.06 3.36
C GLU A 35 -0.84 -14.84 2.68
N ASP A 36 0.35 -14.99 2.10
CA ASP A 36 0.97 -13.96 1.28
C ASP A 36 1.42 -14.54 -0.07
N LYS A 37 1.35 -13.73 -1.12
CA LYS A 37 1.79 -14.11 -2.47
C LYS A 37 2.11 -12.88 -3.30
N LEU A 38 3.29 -12.87 -3.92
CA LEU A 38 3.66 -11.93 -4.96
C LEU A 38 3.78 -12.69 -6.28
N PHE A 39 3.00 -12.31 -7.29
CA PHE A 39 3.08 -12.87 -8.64
C PHE A 39 4.05 -12.06 -9.49
N GLU A 40 4.73 -12.73 -10.43
CA GLU A 40 5.68 -12.06 -11.34
C GLU A 40 5.00 -11.54 -12.62
N THR A 41 3.84 -12.08 -13.00
CA THR A 41 3.11 -11.67 -14.21
C THR A 41 1.83 -10.93 -13.80
N TRP A 42 1.73 -9.65 -14.18
CA TRP A 42 0.63 -8.77 -13.76
C TRP A 42 -0.28 -8.35 -14.92
N ASN A 43 0.09 -8.65 -16.15
CA ASN A 43 -0.70 -8.29 -17.32
C ASN A 43 -0.51 -9.33 -18.43
N HIS A 44 -1.49 -9.38 -19.32
CA HIS A 44 -1.42 -10.13 -20.56
C HIS A 44 -2.41 -9.52 -21.57
N GLY A 45 -1.89 -9.00 -22.68
CA GLY A 45 -2.71 -8.37 -23.72
C GLY A 45 -3.46 -7.15 -23.17
N ARG A 46 -4.79 -7.25 -23.08
CA ARG A 46 -5.67 -6.16 -22.58
C ARG A 46 -6.13 -6.36 -21.13
N THR A 47 -5.55 -7.33 -20.43
CA THR A 47 -5.91 -7.66 -19.05
C THR A 47 -4.78 -7.29 -18.11
N VAL A 48 -5.13 -6.68 -16.97
CA VAL A 48 -4.21 -6.35 -15.88
C VAL A 48 -4.75 -6.89 -14.56
N LEU A 49 -3.85 -7.34 -13.71
CA LEU A 49 -4.09 -7.72 -12.33
C LEU A 49 -3.57 -6.59 -11.44
N ILE A 50 -4.38 -6.19 -10.46
CA ILE A 50 -4.04 -5.21 -9.44
C ILE A 50 -4.37 -5.79 -8.06
N ASP A 51 -3.87 -5.15 -7.01
CA ASP A 51 -4.20 -5.48 -5.61
C ASP A 51 -3.85 -6.93 -5.25
N ASP A 52 -4.67 -7.56 -4.38
CA ASP A 52 -4.52 -8.95 -3.95
C ASP A 52 -4.52 -9.96 -5.13
N ALA A 53 -5.00 -9.58 -6.32
CA ALA A 53 -4.95 -10.44 -7.50
C ALA A 53 -3.51 -10.64 -8.02
N CYS A 54 -2.59 -9.71 -7.76
CA CYS A 54 -1.17 -9.84 -8.14
C CYS A 54 -0.17 -9.70 -6.97
N HIS A 55 -0.60 -9.17 -5.82
CA HIS A 55 0.21 -9.07 -4.59
C HIS A 55 -0.62 -9.13 -3.31
N LYS A 56 -0.87 -10.34 -2.81
CA LYS A 56 -1.45 -10.53 -1.48
C LYS A 56 -0.38 -10.31 -0.41
N LEU A 57 -0.55 -9.28 0.41
CA LEU A 57 0.34 -8.96 1.53
C LEU A 57 -0.24 -9.50 2.85
N LEU A 58 0.60 -9.78 3.85
CA LEU A 58 0.08 -10.11 5.19
C LEU A 58 -0.66 -8.89 5.74
N PRO A 59 -1.78 -9.09 6.48
CA PRO A 59 -2.61 -8.00 6.99
C PRO A 59 -1.96 -7.30 8.19
N SER A 60 -0.82 -6.65 7.95
CA SER A 60 -0.13 -5.80 8.92
C SER A 60 -0.43 -4.34 8.62
N ALA A 61 -0.92 -3.59 9.60
CA ALA A 61 -1.06 -2.13 9.58
C ALA A 61 -1.77 -1.54 8.33
N GLY A 62 -2.67 -2.29 7.70
CA GLY A 62 -3.42 -1.83 6.52
C GLY A 62 -2.59 -1.66 5.25
N VAL A 63 -1.37 -2.21 5.19
CA VAL A 63 -0.45 -2.02 4.04
C VAL A 63 -1.07 -2.51 2.74
N GLY A 64 -1.74 -3.67 2.72
CA GLY A 64 -2.40 -4.21 1.52
C GLY A 64 -3.38 -3.22 0.87
N ALA A 65 -4.26 -2.61 1.67
CA ALA A 65 -5.24 -1.64 1.16
C ALA A 65 -4.57 -0.36 0.64
N VAL A 66 -3.53 0.12 1.31
CA VAL A 66 -2.76 1.28 0.83
C VAL A 66 -2.07 0.96 -0.49
N THR A 67 -1.45 -0.22 -0.59
CA THR A 67 -0.78 -0.70 -1.79
C THR A 67 -1.75 -0.87 -2.96
N ALA A 68 -2.97 -1.35 -2.69
CA ALA A 68 -4.05 -1.44 -3.68
C ALA A 68 -4.43 -0.06 -4.24
N MET A 69 -4.69 0.92 -3.37
CA MET A 69 -5.00 2.29 -3.82
C MET A 69 -3.86 2.93 -4.64
N GLN A 70 -2.60 2.57 -4.34
CA GLN A 70 -1.46 3.02 -5.14
C GLN A 70 -1.45 2.39 -6.54
N ASP A 71 -1.91 1.15 -6.68
CA ASP A 71 -2.06 0.51 -7.98
C ASP A 71 -3.08 1.26 -8.84
N ASP A 72 -4.26 1.55 -8.27
CA ASP A 72 -5.32 2.29 -8.97
C ASP A 72 -4.81 3.61 -9.56
N VAL A 73 -4.09 4.40 -8.75
CA VAL A 73 -3.58 5.70 -9.18
C VAL A 73 -2.52 5.55 -10.27
N VAL A 74 -1.58 4.61 -10.13
CA VAL A 74 -0.54 4.42 -11.15
C VAL A 74 -1.12 3.86 -12.44
N LEU A 75 -2.07 2.92 -12.35
CA LEU A 75 -2.77 2.39 -13.51
C LEU A 75 -3.55 3.49 -14.23
N ALA A 76 -4.30 4.32 -13.50
CA ALA A 76 -5.02 5.46 -14.06
C ALA A 76 -4.06 6.43 -14.77
N ASN A 77 -2.89 6.72 -14.18
CA ASN A 77 -1.88 7.55 -14.80
C ASN A 77 -1.34 6.95 -16.12
N CYS A 78 -1.04 5.65 -16.13
CA CYS A 78 -0.59 4.95 -17.34
C CYS A 78 -1.65 4.97 -18.45
N LEU A 79 -2.92 4.75 -18.09
CA LEU A 79 -4.04 4.79 -19.03
C LEU A 79 -4.29 6.21 -19.58
N TYR A 80 -4.17 7.23 -18.75
CA TYR A 80 -4.33 8.62 -19.17
C TYR A 80 -3.23 9.06 -20.15
N GLU A 81 -1.99 8.62 -19.95
CA GLU A 81 -0.86 8.89 -20.85
C GLU A 81 -0.87 8.08 -22.15
N MET A 82 -1.80 7.14 -22.29
CA MET A 82 -1.88 6.27 -23.45
C MET A 82 -2.18 7.08 -24.73
N LYS A 83 -1.41 6.83 -25.79
CA LYS A 83 -1.49 7.60 -27.06
C LYS A 83 -2.59 7.11 -28.02
N GLY A 84 -3.07 5.88 -27.83
CA GLY A 84 -4.02 5.23 -28.72
C GLY A 84 -4.68 4.02 -28.08
N LEU A 85 -5.57 3.35 -28.80
CA LEU A 85 -6.32 2.18 -28.32
C LEU A 85 -5.87 0.87 -29.00
N SER A 86 -4.74 0.91 -29.70
CA SER A 86 -4.20 -0.30 -30.34
C SER A 86 -3.80 -1.33 -29.27
N PRO A 87 -3.81 -2.64 -29.58
CA PRO A 87 -3.36 -3.66 -28.63
C PRO A 87 -1.95 -3.38 -28.08
N ALA A 88 -1.06 -2.85 -28.91
CA ALA A 88 0.31 -2.51 -28.53
C ALA A 88 0.38 -1.32 -27.57
N ASP A 89 -0.47 -0.30 -27.75
CA ASP A 89 -0.52 0.86 -26.84
C ASP A 89 -0.98 0.45 -25.43
N ILE A 90 -2.00 -0.43 -25.36
CA ILE A 90 -2.54 -0.94 -24.11
C ILE A 90 -1.52 -1.83 -23.41
N ASP A 91 -0.95 -2.81 -24.11
CA ASP A 91 0.07 -3.71 -23.55
C ASP A 91 1.25 -2.93 -22.97
N LYS A 92 1.71 -1.90 -23.71
CA LYS A 92 2.75 -0.98 -23.24
C LYS A 92 2.35 -0.25 -21.96
N ALA A 93 1.15 0.34 -21.90
CA ALA A 93 0.69 1.05 -20.70
C ALA A 93 0.60 0.11 -19.47
N LEU A 94 0.12 -1.12 -19.67
CA LEU A 94 0.03 -2.12 -18.60
C LEU A 94 1.42 -2.64 -18.16
N CYS A 95 2.40 -2.70 -19.07
CA CYS A 95 3.79 -3.00 -18.75
C CYS A 95 4.48 -1.86 -17.99
N GLU A 96 4.19 -0.60 -18.34
CA GLU A 96 4.69 0.57 -17.61
C GLU A 96 4.14 0.60 -16.17
N PHE A 97 2.85 0.30 -15.99
CA PHE A 97 2.23 0.13 -14.68
C PHE A 97 3.00 -0.86 -13.80
N LYS A 98 3.23 -2.09 -14.32
CA LYS A 98 4.00 -3.12 -13.60
C LYS A 98 5.41 -2.64 -13.28
N THR A 99 6.10 -2.06 -14.26
CA THR A 99 7.48 -1.56 -14.10
C THR A 99 7.59 -0.56 -12.95
N GLU A 100 6.61 0.31 -12.79
CA GLU A 100 6.59 1.29 -11.71
C GLU A 100 6.22 0.66 -10.35
N ARG A 101 5.22 -0.22 -10.31
CA ARG A 101 4.64 -0.75 -9.07
C ARG A 101 5.37 -1.94 -8.49
N PHE A 102 5.74 -2.91 -9.32
CA PHE A 102 6.34 -4.18 -8.88
C PHE A 102 7.50 -4.02 -7.88
N PRO A 103 8.54 -3.19 -8.11
CA PRO A 103 9.65 -3.06 -7.17
C PRO A 103 9.22 -2.50 -5.80
N LYS A 104 8.20 -1.63 -5.78
CA LYS A 104 7.69 -1.00 -4.55
C LYS A 104 6.87 -1.99 -3.73
N VAL A 105 6.00 -2.74 -4.41
CA VAL A 105 5.22 -3.81 -3.80
C VAL A 105 6.13 -4.92 -3.29
N LYS A 106 7.16 -5.31 -4.06
CA LYS A 106 8.15 -6.30 -3.62
C LYS A 106 8.85 -5.87 -2.33
N ALA A 107 9.26 -4.60 -2.22
CA ALA A 107 9.84 -4.09 -0.98
C ALA A 107 8.86 -4.15 0.20
N GLN A 108 7.59 -3.82 -0.01
CA GLN A 108 6.54 -3.91 1.02
C GLN A 108 6.24 -5.36 1.42
N PHE A 109 6.23 -6.28 0.45
CA PHE A 109 6.03 -7.72 0.67
C PHE A 109 7.12 -8.31 1.56
N GLU A 110 8.39 -8.04 1.26
CA GLU A 110 9.51 -8.51 2.08
C GLU A 110 9.52 -7.85 3.48
N ALA A 111 9.20 -6.56 3.56
CA ALA A 111 9.06 -5.86 4.84
C ALA A 111 7.92 -6.45 5.70
N SER A 112 6.79 -6.78 5.07
CA SER A 112 5.64 -7.41 5.72
C SER A 112 6.01 -8.76 6.34
N LYS A 113 6.78 -9.60 5.63
CA LYS A 113 7.28 -10.87 6.15
C LYS A 113 8.20 -10.70 7.37
N MET A 114 9.09 -9.71 7.31
CA MET A 114 9.97 -9.40 8.45
C MET A 114 9.16 -8.92 9.67
N ASN A 115 8.21 -8.01 9.45
CA ASN A 115 7.33 -7.51 10.50
C ASN A 115 6.49 -8.62 11.12
N ALA A 116 6.01 -9.57 10.32
CA ALA A 116 5.26 -10.71 10.82
C ALA A 116 6.10 -11.59 11.76
N LYS A 117 7.39 -11.81 11.47
CA LYS A 117 8.30 -12.53 12.37
C LYS A 117 8.52 -11.78 13.69
N VAL A 118 8.67 -10.46 13.64
CA VAL A 118 8.85 -9.63 14.84
C VAL A 118 7.59 -9.65 15.71
N ILE A 119 6.41 -9.47 15.11
CA ILE A 119 5.14 -9.33 15.84
C ILE A 119 4.58 -10.69 16.28
N TYR A 120 4.50 -11.64 15.36
CA TYR A 120 3.80 -12.91 15.56
C TYR A 120 4.72 -14.11 15.82
N GLY A 121 6.02 -13.96 15.59
CA GLY A 121 7.01 -15.03 15.76
C GLY A 121 7.02 -15.61 17.18
N GLN A 122 7.06 -16.94 17.25
CA GLN A 122 6.99 -17.71 18.48
C GLN A 122 8.30 -18.42 18.84
N SER A 123 9.29 -18.43 17.94
CA SER A 123 10.59 -19.03 18.23
C SER A 123 11.36 -18.20 19.27
N LEU A 124 12.32 -18.83 19.95
CA LEU A 124 13.16 -18.17 20.95
C LEU A 124 13.92 -16.97 20.34
N PHE A 125 14.44 -17.14 19.13
CA PHE A 125 15.15 -16.08 18.41
C PHE A 125 14.24 -14.90 18.04
N GLU A 126 13.02 -15.16 17.55
CA GLU A 126 12.06 -14.09 17.23
C GLU A 126 11.60 -13.34 18.47
N ARG A 127 11.45 -14.03 19.62
CA ARG A 127 11.16 -13.40 20.91
C ARG A 127 12.28 -12.45 21.33
N ILE A 128 13.53 -12.87 21.19
CA ILE A 128 14.70 -12.02 21.48
C ILE A 128 14.73 -10.82 20.53
N LEU A 129 14.55 -11.06 19.23
CA LEU A 129 14.50 -10.01 18.21
C LEU A 129 13.40 -8.98 18.52
N ARG A 130 12.20 -9.44 18.89
CA ARG A 130 11.08 -8.59 19.30
C ARG A 130 11.45 -7.70 20.49
N THR A 131 12.05 -8.26 21.53
CA THR A 131 12.46 -7.50 22.72
C THR A 131 13.49 -6.42 22.37
N ILE A 132 14.49 -6.73 21.55
CA ILE A 132 15.48 -5.76 21.10
C ILE A 132 14.82 -4.66 20.28
N VAL A 133 13.97 -5.03 19.31
CA VAL A 133 13.32 -4.07 18.42
C VAL A 133 12.42 -3.10 19.17
N PHE A 134 11.58 -3.58 20.10
CA PHE A 134 10.62 -2.71 20.78
C PHE A 134 11.18 -1.98 22.00
N ASN A 135 12.15 -2.56 22.71
CA ASN A 135 12.64 -1.94 23.96
C ASN A 135 13.95 -1.19 23.78
N TRP A 136 14.81 -1.58 22.83
CA TRP A 136 16.21 -1.10 22.78
C TRP A 136 16.55 -0.29 21.53
N LEU A 137 15.76 -0.37 20.46
CA LEU A 137 15.98 0.49 19.30
C LEU A 137 15.55 1.93 19.61
N PRO A 138 16.36 2.94 19.26
CA PRO A 138 15.98 4.34 19.40
C PRO A 138 14.73 4.69 18.59
N THR A 139 13.91 5.61 19.09
CA THR A 139 12.70 6.10 18.40
C THR A 139 13.00 6.63 17.00
N SER A 140 14.18 7.22 16.78
CA SER A 140 14.61 7.69 15.46
C SER A 140 14.70 6.56 14.43
N VAL A 141 15.07 5.35 14.86
CA VAL A 141 15.11 4.15 14.00
C VAL A 141 13.69 3.68 13.69
N HIS A 142 12.79 3.67 14.67
CA HIS A 142 11.37 3.34 14.43
C HIS A 142 10.73 4.33 13.46
N VAL A 143 10.94 5.63 13.68
CA VAL A 143 10.41 6.70 12.83
C VAL A 143 10.96 6.62 11.41
N LYS A 144 12.28 6.44 11.25
CA LYS A 144 12.91 6.29 9.93
C LYS A 144 12.46 5.02 9.21
N GLY A 145 12.26 3.92 9.94
CA GLY A 145 11.67 2.70 9.41
C GLY A 145 10.24 2.90 8.93
N GLY A 146 9.44 3.66 9.68
CA GLY A 146 8.08 4.04 9.32
C GLY A 146 8.00 4.85 8.03
N TYR A 147 8.94 5.78 7.79
CA TYR A 147 8.94 6.62 6.57
C TYR A 147 9.14 5.82 5.28
N LYS A 148 10.01 4.81 5.26
CA LYS A 148 10.30 4.02 4.05
C LYS A 148 9.08 3.35 3.42
N GLY A 149 8.07 3.01 4.23
CA GLY A 149 6.83 2.39 3.75
C GLY A 149 5.82 3.38 3.17
N VAL A 150 5.97 4.67 3.48
CA VAL A 150 4.99 5.72 3.17
C VAL A 150 5.56 6.82 2.28
N GLU A 151 6.80 6.72 1.78
CA GLU A 151 7.41 7.69 0.87
C GLU A 151 6.73 7.71 -0.51
N PHE A 152 6.26 6.55 -0.98
CA PHE A 152 5.54 6.45 -2.24
C PHE A 152 4.06 6.77 -2.06
N ARG A 153 3.65 7.91 -2.61
CA ARG A 153 2.26 8.42 -2.57
C ARG A 153 1.91 8.95 -3.95
N PRO A 154 1.66 8.08 -4.94
CA PRO A 154 1.32 8.51 -6.28
C PRO A 154 0.03 9.32 -6.21
N GLN A 155 -0.05 10.38 -7.01
CA GLN A 155 -1.25 11.17 -7.22
C GLN A 155 -1.66 11.03 -8.69
N ALA A 156 -2.94 11.22 -8.97
CA ALA A 156 -3.42 11.30 -10.35
C ALA A 156 -2.72 12.46 -11.06
N SER A 157 -1.95 12.16 -12.11
CA SER A 157 -1.11 13.13 -12.83
C SER A 157 -1.92 14.14 -13.63
N PHE A 158 -3.19 13.82 -13.86
CA PHE A 158 -4.20 14.61 -14.56
C PHE A 158 -5.14 15.38 -13.61
N LEU A 159 -4.77 15.51 -12.33
CA LEU A 159 -5.46 16.33 -11.34
C LEU A 159 -4.49 17.35 -10.71
N PRO A 160 -5.02 18.45 -10.12
CA PRO A 160 -4.22 19.34 -9.28
C PRO A 160 -3.52 18.57 -8.16
N GLN A 161 -2.21 18.78 -8.02
CA GLN A 161 -1.39 18.06 -7.04
C GLN A 161 -1.65 18.60 -5.63
N VAL A 162 -1.91 17.70 -4.69
CA VAL A 162 -2.12 18.02 -3.28
C VAL A 162 -0.78 18.45 -2.66
N PRO A 163 -0.73 19.59 -1.94
CA PRO A 163 0.49 20.04 -1.28
C PRO A 163 0.91 19.07 -0.17
N VAL A 164 2.22 18.96 0.04
CA VAL A 164 2.77 18.13 1.12
C VAL A 164 2.45 18.79 2.47
N ARG A 165 1.67 18.11 3.30
CA ARG A 165 1.26 18.57 4.65
C ARG A 165 2.00 17.89 5.80
N GLY A 166 2.91 16.96 5.50
CA GLY A 166 3.59 16.13 6.50
C GLY A 166 5.11 16.34 6.53
N THR A 167 5.75 15.80 7.57
CA THR A 167 7.21 15.87 7.78
C THR A 167 7.98 14.72 7.12
N SER A 168 7.28 13.63 6.77
CA SER A 168 7.88 12.51 6.06
C SER A 168 8.29 12.92 4.65
N PRO A 169 9.47 12.50 4.16
CA PRO A 169 9.83 12.66 2.77
C PRO A 169 8.78 11.96 1.87
N VAL A 170 8.54 12.54 0.71
CA VAL A 170 7.61 12.02 -0.32
C VAL A 170 8.37 11.99 -1.63
N PHE A 171 8.23 10.91 -2.39
CA PHE A 171 8.83 10.84 -3.72
C PHE A 171 8.19 11.87 -4.67
N PRO A 172 8.99 12.46 -5.57
CA PRO A 172 8.48 13.44 -6.51
C PRO A 172 7.40 12.83 -7.41
N GLN A 173 6.32 13.58 -7.63
CA GLN A 173 5.25 13.17 -8.54
C GLN A 173 5.75 13.28 -9.98
N LYS A 174 5.37 12.33 -10.84
CA LYS A 174 5.68 12.37 -12.27
C LYS A 174 4.60 13.22 -12.97
N PRO A 175 4.92 14.43 -13.44
CA PRO A 175 3.92 15.28 -14.08
C PRO A 175 3.50 14.72 -15.44
N SER A 176 2.21 14.86 -15.75
CA SER A 176 1.64 14.47 -17.03
C SER A 176 1.97 15.51 -18.12
N PRO A 177 2.66 15.13 -19.22
CA PRO A 177 2.83 16.00 -20.38
C PRO A 177 1.49 16.28 -21.07
N ARG A 178 0.61 15.26 -21.15
CA ARG A 178 -0.72 15.38 -21.76
C ARG A 178 -1.58 16.41 -21.03
N TYR A 179 -1.68 16.30 -19.71
CA TYR A 179 -2.47 17.21 -18.89
C TYR A 179 -1.97 18.66 -19.02
N ARG A 180 -0.66 18.89 -19.02
CA ARG A 180 -0.10 20.23 -19.23
C ARG A 180 -0.51 20.82 -20.58
N ALA A 181 -0.46 20.03 -21.65
CA ALA A 181 -0.90 20.46 -22.97
C ALA A 181 -2.41 20.76 -23.02
N GLU A 182 -3.24 19.97 -22.34
CA GLU A 182 -4.68 20.21 -22.21
C GLU A 182 -4.97 21.52 -21.45
N GLN A 183 -4.26 21.79 -20.35
CA GLN A 183 -4.37 23.03 -19.58
C GLN A 183 -3.93 24.27 -20.39
N GLN A 184 -2.84 24.17 -21.15
CA GLN A 184 -2.38 25.26 -22.04
C GLN A 184 -3.43 25.60 -23.10
N LYS A 185 -3.97 24.59 -23.79
CA LYS A 185 -5.03 24.78 -24.80
C LYS A 185 -6.29 25.40 -24.21
N ALA A 186 -6.70 24.97 -23.00
CA ALA A 186 -7.86 25.54 -22.32
C ALA A 186 -7.65 27.02 -21.95
N ALA A 187 -6.43 27.39 -21.53
CA ALA A 187 -6.08 28.78 -21.22
C ALA A 187 -6.12 29.68 -22.48
N GLU A 188 -5.60 29.20 -23.61
CA GLU A 188 -5.62 29.91 -24.90
C GLU A 188 -7.05 30.13 -25.41
N GLN A 189 -7.91 29.10 -25.33
CA GLN A 189 -9.32 29.21 -25.71
C GLN A 189 -10.08 30.21 -24.84
N ASN A 190 -9.83 30.21 -23.54
CA ASN A 190 -10.45 31.19 -22.64
C ASN A 190 -10.00 32.62 -22.96
N GLN A 191 -8.72 32.84 -23.30
CA GLN A 191 -8.24 34.17 -23.70
C GLN A 191 -8.84 34.65 -25.02
N THR A 192 -9.09 33.74 -25.97
CA THR A 192 -9.69 34.07 -27.27
C THR A 192 -11.16 34.47 -27.15
N ASN A 193 -11.89 33.98 -26.14
CA ASN A 193 -13.30 34.32 -25.90
C ASN A 193 -13.51 35.70 -25.23
N TYR A 194 -12.45 36.39 -24.81
CA TYR A 194 -12.50 37.74 -24.23
C TYR A 194 -12.02 38.85 -25.19
N LEU A 195 -11.71 38.49 -26.44
CA LEU A 195 -11.37 39.41 -27.54
C LEU A 195 -12.49 39.42 -28.58
#